data_AF-A0A958Z4Q1-F1
#
_entry.id   AF-A0A958Z4Q1-F1
#
_cell.length_a   1.000
_cell.length_b   1.000
_cell.length_c   1.000
_cell.angle_alpha   90.00
_cell.angle_beta   90.00
_cell.angle_gamma   90.00
#
_symmetry.space_group_name_H-M   'P 1'
#
loop_
_entity.id
_entity.type
_entity.pdbx_description
1 polymer ?
#
loop_
_entity_poly.entity_id
_entity_poly.type
_entity_poly.pdbx_seq_one_letter_code
_entity_poly.pdbx_strand_id
1 'polypeptide(L)'
;MQPLHILLLIVGYFLVLILVSFLTNRGGSNADFFKAGKQSPWYLVAFGMIGASLSGVTFISVPGWVEASKFSYFQVVLGYIVGYAVIGTVLLPLYYRLNLTSIYTYLEGRFGKASYKTGASFFLLSRVVGASFRLYLVAVVLQSLIFDAMKIPFWATVTITILLIWLYTFK
;
A
#
# COMPACT_ATOMS: atom_id res chain seq x y z
N MET A 1 -17.26 9.14 -19.70
CA MET A 1 -16.48 10.40 -19.64
C MET A 1 -15.44 10.38 -20.74
N GLN A 2 -15.15 11.51 -21.39
CA GLN A 2 -14.06 11.54 -22.38
C GLN A 2 -12.71 11.30 -21.67
N PRO A 3 -11.79 10.50 -22.26
CA PRO A 3 -10.46 10.21 -21.70
C PRO A 3 -9.71 11.46 -21.21
N LEU A 4 -9.88 12.58 -21.93
CA LEU A 4 -9.27 13.86 -21.61
C LEU A 4 -9.71 14.39 -20.24
N HIS A 5 -10.98 14.26 -19.87
CA HIS A 5 -11.46 14.73 -18.55
C HIS A 5 -10.86 13.91 -17.41
N ILE A 6 -10.70 12.60 -17.61
CA ILE A 6 -10.08 11.70 -16.62
C ILE A 6 -8.61 12.09 -16.44
N LEU A 7 -7.90 12.32 -17.55
CA LEU A 7 -6.50 12.75 -17.51
C LEU A 7 -6.33 14.09 -16.79
N LEU A 8 -7.18 15.08 -17.11
CA LEU A 8 -7.17 16.39 -16.45
C LEU A 8 -7.45 16.29 -14.95
N LEU A 9 -8.38 15.42 -14.55
CA LEU A 9 -8.67 15.18 -13.14
C LEU A 9 -7.47 14.57 -12.40
N ILE A 10 -6.82 13.56 -13.01
CA ILE A 10 -5.60 12.94 -12.46
C ILE A 10 -4.50 13.99 -12.31
N VAL A 11 -4.21 14.77 -13.36
CA VAL A 11 -3.19 15.82 -13.32
C VAL A 11 -3.52 16.88 -12.26
N GLY A 12 -4.77 17.35 -12.22
CA GLY A 12 -5.24 18.32 -11.23
C GLY A 12 -5.08 17.82 -9.79
N TYR A 13 -5.41 16.55 -9.53
CA TYR A 13 -5.22 15.92 -8.23
C TYR A 13 -3.74 15.91 -7.81
N PHE A 14 -2.83 15.48 -8.69
CA PHE A 14 -1.39 15.50 -8.39
C PHE A 14 -0.85 16.91 -8.20
N LEU A 15 -1.32 17.90 -8.96
CA LEU A 15 -0.94 19.31 -8.77
C LEU A 15 -1.36 19.83 -7.38
N VAL A 16 -2.57 19.49 -6.92
CA VAL A 16 -3.02 19.84 -5.56
C VAL A 16 -2.12 19.19 -4.51
N LEU A 17 -1.77 17.91 -4.67
CA LEU A 17 -0.86 17.23 -3.74
C LEU A 17 0.53 17.88 -3.70
N ILE A 18 1.10 18.20 -4.87
CA ILE A 18 2.39 18.88 -4.98
C ILE A 18 2.33 20.28 -4.36
N LEU A 19 1.26 21.02 -4.61
CA LEU A 19 1.04 22.34 -4.01
C LEU A 19 0.97 22.26 -2.48
N VAL A 20 0.16 21.35 -1.95
CA VAL A 20 0.08 21.12 -0.49
C VAL A 20 1.44 20.72 0.05
N SER A 21 2.17 19.81 -0.61
CA SER A 21 3.51 19.43 -0.22
C SER A 21 4.46 20.62 -0.21
N PHE A 22 4.43 21.51 -1.21
CA PHE A 22 5.29 22.68 -1.28
C PHE A 22 4.96 23.71 -0.18
N LEU A 23 3.67 23.97 0.06
CA LEU A 23 3.19 24.89 1.09
C LEU A 23 3.46 24.38 2.53
N THR A 24 3.49 23.07 2.71
CA THR A 24 3.72 22.42 4.02
C THR A 24 5.17 22.00 4.24
N ASN A 25 6.02 22.02 3.21
CA ASN A 25 7.44 21.74 3.33
C ASN A 25 8.16 22.89 4.04
N ARG A 26 8.24 22.79 5.37
CA ARG A 26 8.83 23.82 6.25
C ARG A 26 10.33 23.70 6.46
N GLY A 27 11.02 22.82 5.73
CA GLY A 27 12.40 22.45 6.02
C GLY A 27 12.50 21.65 7.33
N GLY A 28 13.40 20.67 7.36
CA GLY A 28 13.57 19.78 8.50
C GLY A 28 14.67 18.77 8.25
N SER A 29 15.21 18.19 9.32
CA SER A 29 16.17 17.11 9.17
C SER A 29 15.49 15.86 8.58
N ASN A 30 16.26 14.93 8.00
CA ASN A 30 15.72 13.62 7.63
C ASN A 30 15.02 12.93 8.82
N ALA A 31 15.47 13.18 10.05
CA ALA A 31 14.83 12.63 11.24
C ALA A 31 13.42 13.20 11.46
N ASP A 32 13.20 14.47 11.14
CA ASP A 32 11.87 15.10 11.23
C ASP A 32 10.94 14.60 10.13
N PHE A 33 11.47 14.37 8.92
CA PHE A 33 10.69 13.78 7.83
C PHE A 33 10.22 12.35 8.15
N PHE A 34 11.10 11.49 8.69
CA PHE A 34 10.77 10.09 8.96
C PHE A 34 10.08 9.84 10.30
N LYS A 35 10.36 10.66 11.32
CA LYS A 35 9.84 10.44 12.69
C LYS A 35 8.83 11.47 13.13
N ALA A 36 8.64 12.57 12.39
CA ALA A 36 7.78 13.69 12.77
C ALA A 36 8.02 14.14 14.23
N GLY A 37 9.29 14.18 14.65
CA GLY A 37 9.67 14.50 16.03
C GLY A 37 9.13 13.56 17.13
N LYS A 38 8.53 12.41 16.76
CA LYS A 38 7.72 11.53 17.63
C LYS A 38 6.50 12.22 18.26
N GLN A 39 6.03 13.32 17.68
CA GLN A 39 4.93 14.12 18.22
C GLN A 39 3.62 13.95 17.44
N SER A 40 3.57 13.04 16.47
CA SER A 40 2.34 12.80 15.70
C SER A 40 1.21 12.30 16.60
N PRO A 41 0.07 13.02 16.65
CA PRO A 41 -1.13 12.55 17.33
C PRO A 41 -1.54 11.16 16.86
N TRP A 42 -1.91 10.28 17.79
CA TRP A 42 -2.19 8.87 17.51
C TRP A 42 -3.30 8.68 16.46
N TYR A 43 -4.29 9.57 16.40
CA TYR A 43 -5.38 9.49 15.43
C TYR A 43 -4.89 9.81 14.01
N LEU A 44 -3.95 10.75 13.83
CA LEU A 44 -3.34 11.02 12.53
C LEU A 44 -2.51 9.81 12.05
N VAL A 45 -1.79 9.18 12.97
CA VAL A 45 -1.08 7.92 12.69
C VAL A 45 -2.07 6.83 12.28
N ALA A 46 -3.18 6.68 13.01
CA ALA A 46 -4.22 5.70 12.70
C ALA A 46 -4.83 5.92 11.30
N PHE A 47 -5.19 7.17 10.95
CA PHE A 47 -5.67 7.50 9.61
C PHE A 47 -4.64 7.17 8.53
N GLY A 48 -3.36 7.52 8.75
CA GLY A 48 -2.28 7.17 7.83
C GLY A 48 -2.09 5.66 7.67
N MET A 49 -2.18 4.90 8.77
CA MET A 49 -2.09 3.44 8.74
C MET A 49 -3.25 2.79 7.99
N ILE A 50 -4.49 3.28 8.18
CA ILE A 50 -5.65 2.83 7.41
C ILE A 50 -5.42 3.10 5.92
N GLY A 51 -5.01 4.32 5.56
CA GLY A 51 -4.71 4.69 4.18
C GLY A 51 -3.63 3.81 3.55
N ALA A 52 -2.57 3.48 4.29
CA ALA A 52 -1.50 2.59 3.82
C ALA A 52 -1.92 1.11 3.69
N SER A 53 -2.90 0.68 4.48
CA SER A 53 -3.42 -0.69 4.43
C SER A 53 -4.39 -0.94 3.28
N LEU A 54 -5.08 0.11 2.82
CA LEU A 54 -6.01 0.07 1.70
C LEU A 54 -5.26 0.32 0.38
N SER A 55 -5.76 -0.26 -0.72
CA SER A 55 -5.18 -0.05 -2.05
C SER A 55 -6.27 0.05 -3.11
N GLY A 56 -5.91 0.49 -4.31
CA GLY A 56 -6.83 0.49 -5.46
C GLY A 56 -7.47 -0.89 -5.72
N VAL A 57 -6.76 -1.97 -5.39
CA VAL A 57 -7.29 -3.34 -5.46
C VAL A 57 -8.47 -3.52 -4.52
N THR A 58 -8.40 -3.01 -3.29
CA THR A 58 -9.51 -3.09 -2.33
C THR A 58 -10.74 -2.35 -2.87
N PHE A 59 -10.54 -1.13 -3.40
CA PHE A 59 -11.64 -0.31 -3.93
C PHE A 59 -12.34 -0.93 -5.14
N ILE A 60 -11.64 -1.72 -5.95
CA ILE A 60 -12.21 -2.41 -7.11
C ILE A 60 -12.81 -3.77 -6.71
N SER A 61 -12.04 -4.58 -5.97
CA SER A 61 -12.38 -5.98 -5.71
C SER A 61 -13.45 -6.17 -4.64
N VAL A 62 -13.46 -5.36 -3.58
CA VAL A 62 -14.42 -5.54 -2.48
C VAL A 62 -15.85 -5.27 -2.93
N PRO A 63 -16.17 -4.18 -3.65
CA PRO A 63 -17.52 -3.99 -4.20
C PRO A 63 -17.93 -5.12 -5.15
N GLY A 64 -17.02 -5.59 -6.01
CA GLY A 64 -17.29 -6.74 -6.90
C GLY A 64 -17.60 -8.02 -6.12
N TRP A 65 -16.91 -8.25 -5.01
CA TRP A 65 -17.19 -9.39 -4.14
C TRP A 65 -18.53 -9.24 -3.41
N VAL A 66 -18.85 -8.04 -2.92
CA VAL A 66 -20.15 -7.77 -2.28
C VAL A 66 -21.31 -7.87 -3.29
N GLU A 67 -21.10 -7.47 -4.54
CA GLU A 67 -22.08 -7.64 -5.61
C GLU A 67 -22.43 -9.13 -5.79
N ALA A 68 -21.39 -9.96 -5.92
CA ALA A 68 -21.52 -11.40 -6.16
C ALA A 68 -21.98 -12.20 -4.93
N SER A 69 -21.57 -11.80 -3.72
CA SER A 69 -21.71 -12.60 -2.49
C SER A 69 -22.45 -11.90 -1.34
N LYS A 70 -22.95 -10.69 -1.58
CA LYS A 70 -23.68 -9.86 -0.62
C LYS A 70 -22.85 -9.63 0.65
N PHE A 71 -23.43 -9.93 1.81
CA PHE A 71 -22.84 -9.66 3.11
C PHE A 71 -21.80 -10.69 3.57
N SER A 72 -21.48 -11.73 2.79
CA SER A 72 -20.47 -12.71 3.24
C SER A 72 -19.09 -12.07 3.46
N TYR A 73 -18.72 -11.06 2.69
CA TYR A 73 -17.48 -10.30 2.91
C TYR A 73 -17.42 -9.64 4.29
N PHE A 74 -18.57 -9.31 4.91
CA PHE A 74 -18.61 -8.69 6.23
C PHE A 74 -18.01 -9.60 7.33
N GLN A 75 -18.08 -10.92 7.16
CA GLN A 75 -17.43 -11.86 8.08
C GLN A 75 -15.90 -11.68 8.10
N VAL A 76 -15.31 -11.39 6.95
CA VAL A 76 -13.88 -11.08 6.83
C VAL A 76 -13.56 -9.78 7.58
N VAL A 77 -14.41 -8.75 7.45
CA VAL A 77 -14.26 -7.48 8.17
C VAL A 77 -14.30 -7.68 9.69
N LEU A 78 -15.23 -8.48 10.20
CA LEU A 78 -15.28 -8.85 11.62
C LEU A 78 -14.02 -9.61 12.05
N GLY A 79 -13.52 -10.51 11.20
CA GLY A 79 -12.25 -11.20 11.43
C GLY A 79 -11.06 -10.26 11.55
N TYR A 80 -11.01 -9.17 10.78
CA TYR A 80 -9.95 -8.17 10.90
C TYR A 80 -9.95 -7.48 12.26
N ILE A 81 -11.12 -7.21 12.86
CA ILE A 81 -11.22 -6.61 14.20
C ILE A 81 -10.53 -7.51 15.22
N VAL A 82 -10.86 -8.80 15.21
CA VAL A 82 -10.25 -9.79 16.11
C VAL A 82 -8.74 -9.92 15.84
N GLY A 83 -8.34 -9.97 14.57
CA GLY A 83 -6.94 -10.04 14.18
C GLY A 83 -6.12 -8.84 14.67
N TYR A 84 -6.64 -7.62 14.54
CA TYR A 84 -5.99 -6.42 15.05
C TYR A 84 -5.92 -6.38 16.57
N ALA A 85 -6.95 -6.89 17.27
CA ALA A 85 -6.90 -7.03 18.72
C ALA A 85 -5.76 -7.98 19.14
N VAL A 86 -5.57 -9.11 18.46
CA VAL A 86 -4.47 -10.05 18.73
C VAL A 86 -3.11 -9.43 18.40
N ILE A 87 -2.99 -8.73 17.27
CA ILE A 87 -1.74 -8.01 16.91
C ILE A 87 -1.38 -7.00 18.00
N GLY A 88 -2.34 -6.17 18.42
CA GLY A 88 -2.13 -5.10 19.38
C GLY A 88 -1.81 -5.59 20.80
N THR A 89 -2.49 -6.64 21.25
CA THR A 89 -2.41 -7.11 22.65
C THR A 89 -1.40 -8.22 22.87
N VAL A 90 -1.04 -8.99 21.84
CA VAL A 90 -0.16 -10.15 21.97
C VAL A 90 1.13 -9.99 21.17
N LEU A 91 1.02 -9.74 19.86
CA LEU A 91 2.19 -9.78 18.97
C LEU A 91 3.10 -8.56 19.14
N LEU A 92 2.53 -7.35 19.18
CA LEU A 92 3.33 -6.13 19.36
C LEU A 92 4.10 -6.15 20.69
N PRO A 93 3.49 -6.42 21.87
CA PRO A 93 4.24 -6.49 23.12
C PRO A 93 5.38 -7.52 23.10
N LEU A 94 5.16 -8.67 22.46
CA LEU A 94 6.19 -9.71 22.29
C LEU A 94 7.37 -9.22 21.45
N TYR A 95 7.11 -8.64 20.28
CA TYR A 95 8.15 -8.19 19.36
C TYR A 95 8.95 -7.01 19.91
N TYR A 96 8.29 -6.11 20.64
CA TYR A 96 8.96 -5.00 21.33
C TYR A 96 9.83 -5.50 22.48
N ARG A 97 9.36 -6.47 23.28
CA ARG A 97 10.16 -7.07 24.36
C ARG A 97 11.42 -7.75 23.82
N LEU A 98 11.31 -8.41 22.68
CA LEU A 98 12.42 -9.11 22.03
C LEU A 98 13.29 -8.19 21.16
N ASN A 99 12.94 -6.90 21.05
CA ASN A 99 13.67 -5.89 20.29
C ASN A 99 13.99 -6.32 18.83
N LEU A 100 13.01 -6.96 18.19
CA LEU A 100 13.19 -7.55 16.86
C LEU A 100 13.15 -6.49 15.77
N THR A 101 14.09 -6.55 14.83
CA THR A 101 14.08 -5.72 13.61
C THR A 101 13.05 -6.18 12.58
N SER A 102 12.73 -7.47 12.58
CA SER A 102 11.76 -8.10 11.70
C SER A 102 10.98 -9.18 12.44
N ILE A 103 9.68 -9.32 12.14
CA ILE A 103 8.85 -10.38 12.73
C ILE A 103 9.39 -11.77 12.41
N TYR A 104 10.11 -11.95 11.30
CA TYR A 104 10.69 -13.24 10.92
C TYR A 104 11.92 -13.59 11.75
N THR A 105 12.62 -12.60 12.33
CA THR A 105 13.74 -12.84 13.25
C THR A 105 13.30 -13.61 14.50
N TYR A 106 12.02 -13.51 14.87
CA TYR A 106 11.42 -14.37 15.90
C TYR A 106 11.59 -15.86 15.56
N LEU A 107 11.44 -16.24 14.29
CA LEU A 107 11.58 -17.63 13.83
C LEU A 107 13.02 -18.11 13.96
N GLU A 108 14.01 -17.22 13.81
CA GLU A 108 15.42 -17.57 14.02
C GLU A 108 15.67 -17.98 15.48
N GLY A 109 15.23 -17.15 16.42
CA GLY A 109 15.40 -17.42 17.85
C GLY A 109 14.60 -18.63 18.33
N ARG A 110 13.42 -18.87 17.76
CA ARG A 110 12.50 -19.93 18.23
C ARG A 110 12.71 -21.29 17.55
N PHE A 111 13.06 -21.28 16.26
CA PHE A 111 13.08 -22.46 15.39
C PHE A 111 14.33 -22.56 14.50
N GLY A 112 15.29 -21.65 14.64
CA GLY A 112 16.56 -21.67 13.93
C GLY A 112 16.55 -20.99 12.55
N LYS A 113 17.74 -20.92 11.95
CA LYS A 113 18.03 -20.16 10.72
C LYS A 113 17.23 -20.60 9.50
N ALA A 114 16.93 -21.89 9.37
CA ALA A 114 16.16 -22.41 8.23
C ALA A 114 14.72 -21.84 8.24
N SER A 115 14.09 -21.79 9.41
CA SER A 115 12.75 -21.25 9.62
C SER A 115 12.71 -19.75 9.33
N TYR A 116 13.72 -19.00 9.79
CA TYR A 116 13.89 -17.59 9.45
C TYR A 116 13.98 -17.34 7.95
N LYS A 117 14.92 -18.03 7.27
CA LYS A 117 15.12 -17.85 5.83
C LYS A 117 13.86 -18.21 5.05
N THR A 118 13.19 -19.29 5.41
CA THR A 118 11.94 -19.72 4.77
C THR A 118 10.85 -18.65 4.93
N GLY A 119 10.59 -18.19 6.16
CA GLY A 119 9.60 -17.15 6.42
C GLY A 119 9.91 -15.84 5.69
N ALA A 120 11.15 -15.39 5.73
CA ALA A 120 11.60 -14.18 5.02
C ALA A 120 11.48 -14.33 3.49
N SER A 121 11.79 -15.50 2.92
CA SER A 121 11.65 -15.75 1.48
C SER A 121 10.18 -15.74 1.05
N PHE A 122 9.26 -16.36 1.80
CA PHE A 122 7.83 -16.30 1.51
C PHE A 122 7.26 -14.89 1.67
N PHE A 123 7.78 -14.11 2.61
CA PHE A 123 7.44 -12.69 2.73
C PHE A 123 7.84 -11.91 1.48
N LEU A 124 9.08 -12.05 1.02
CA LEU A 124 9.55 -11.36 -0.18
C LEU A 124 8.73 -11.79 -1.41
N LEU A 125 8.48 -13.09 -1.57
CA LEU A 125 7.67 -13.61 -2.66
C LEU A 125 6.24 -13.04 -2.63
N SER A 126 5.55 -13.14 -1.49
CA SER A 126 4.19 -12.61 -1.33
C SER A 126 4.15 -11.09 -1.53
N ARG A 127 5.19 -10.37 -1.12
CA ARG A 127 5.28 -8.93 -1.31
C ARG A 127 5.48 -8.55 -2.77
N VAL A 128 6.34 -9.26 -3.51
CA VAL A 128 6.56 -9.06 -4.95
C VAL A 128 5.27 -9.35 -5.71
N VAL A 129 4.67 -10.53 -5.49
CA VAL A 129 3.43 -10.94 -6.14
C VAL A 129 2.30 -9.95 -5.86
N GLY A 130 2.11 -9.56 -4.60
CA GLY A 130 1.09 -8.59 -4.21
C GLY A 130 1.30 -7.21 -4.84
N ALA A 131 2.56 -6.75 -4.95
CA ALA A 131 2.87 -5.49 -5.62
C ALA A 131 2.61 -5.56 -7.13
N SER A 132 2.99 -6.67 -7.79
CA SER A 132 2.74 -6.89 -9.21
C SER A 132 1.24 -6.90 -9.54
N PHE A 133 0.41 -7.57 -8.75
CA PHE A 133 -1.04 -7.58 -8.95
C PHE A 133 -1.68 -6.19 -8.78
N ARG A 134 -1.24 -5.42 -7.79
CA ARG A 134 -1.71 -4.03 -7.61
C ARG A 134 -1.36 -3.18 -8.83
N LEU A 135 -0.14 -3.28 -9.33
CA LEU A 135 0.31 -2.54 -10.52
C LEU A 135 -0.51 -2.97 -11.75
N TYR A 136 -0.68 -4.27 -11.95
CA TYR A 136 -1.47 -4.81 -13.05
C TYR A 136 -2.90 -4.25 -13.05
N LEU A 137 -3.57 -4.26 -11.90
CA LEU A 137 -4.93 -3.74 -11.78
C LEU A 137 -5.00 -2.24 -12.11
N VAL A 138 -4.05 -1.44 -11.62
CA VAL A 138 -3.97 -0.01 -11.97
C VAL A 138 -3.75 0.19 -13.47
N ALA A 139 -2.83 -0.57 -14.07
CA ALA A 139 -2.53 -0.48 -15.50
C ALA A 139 -3.73 -0.86 -16.37
N VAL A 140 -4.48 -1.90 -16.02
CA VAL A 140 -5.71 -2.32 -16.73
C VAL A 140 -6.79 -1.25 -16.65
N VAL A 141 -6.97 -0.62 -15.48
CA VAL A 141 -7.95 0.46 -15.33
C VAL A 141 -7.56 1.68 -16.16
N LEU A 142 -6.29 2.09 -16.13
CA LEU A 142 -5.82 3.19 -16.99
C LEU A 142 -5.91 2.85 -18.48
N GLN A 143 -5.62 1.61 -18.85
CA GLN A 143 -5.73 1.12 -20.21
C GLN A 143 -7.17 1.28 -20.73
N SER A 144 -8.12 0.67 -20.02
CA SER A 144 -9.54 0.64 -20.41
C SER A 144 -10.20 2.01 -20.41
N LEU A 145 -9.83 2.90 -19.49
CA LEU A 145 -10.48 4.22 -19.36
C LEU A 145 -9.89 5.30 -20.27
N ILE A 146 -8.60 5.20 -20.61
CA ILE A 146 -7.86 6.28 -21.27
C ILE A 146 -7.14 5.78 -22.52
N PHE A 147 -6.25 4.81 -22.36
CA PHE A 147 -5.24 4.51 -23.37
C PHE A 147 -5.77 3.69 -24.54
N ASP A 148 -6.81 2.86 -24.34
CA ASP A 148 -7.51 2.17 -25.43
C ASP A 148 -8.14 3.17 -26.40
N ALA A 149 -8.80 4.20 -25.88
CA ALA A 149 -9.39 5.27 -26.71
C ALA A 149 -8.33 6.09 -27.45
N MET A 150 -7.11 6.16 -26.92
CA MET A 150 -5.95 6.81 -27.54
C MET A 150 -5.13 5.86 -28.43
N LYS A 151 -5.54 4.60 -28.58
CA LYS A 151 -4.84 3.55 -29.35
C LYS A 151 -3.41 3.26 -28.86
N ILE A 152 -3.13 3.46 -27.57
CA ILE A 152 -1.84 3.12 -26.95
C ILE A 152 -1.86 1.64 -26.56
N PRO A 153 -0.85 0.83 -26.92
CA PRO A 153 -0.82 -0.58 -26.59
C PRO A 153 -0.54 -0.83 -25.11
N PHE A 154 -1.10 -1.91 -24.55
CA PHE A 154 -1.00 -2.24 -23.12
C PHE A 154 0.44 -2.30 -22.58
N TRP A 155 1.38 -2.87 -23.35
CA TRP A 155 2.78 -2.96 -22.93
C TRP A 155 3.40 -1.58 -22.69
N ALA A 156 3.02 -0.57 -23.48
CA ALA A 156 3.50 0.80 -23.30
C ALA A 156 2.92 1.41 -22.02
N THR A 157 1.63 1.22 -21.75
CA THR A 157 0.98 1.64 -20.50
C THR A 157 1.67 1.06 -19.26
N VAL A 158 1.93 -0.25 -19.26
CA VAL A 158 2.64 -0.93 -18.17
C VAL A 158 4.05 -0.37 -18.01
N THR A 159 4.77 -0.18 -19.12
CA THR A 159 6.15 0.32 -19.11
C THR A 159 6.22 1.74 -18.54
N ILE A 160 5.36 2.65 -18.99
CA ILE A 160 5.27 4.03 -18.48
C ILE A 160 4.92 4.03 -16.99
N THR A 161 3.96 3.19 -16.57
CA THR A 161 3.56 3.09 -15.17
C THR A 161 4.73 2.63 -14.28
N ILE A 162 5.47 1.60 -14.72
CA ILE A 162 6.67 1.12 -14.01
C ILE A 162 7.74 2.21 -13.97
N LEU A 163 8.01 2.89 -15.09
CA LEU A 163 9.00 3.97 -15.15
C LEU A 163 8.64 5.14 -14.23
N LEU A 164 7.37 5.53 -14.15
CA LEU A 164 6.93 6.60 -13.25
C LEU A 164 7.09 6.21 -11.78
N ILE A 165 6.71 4.98 -11.41
CA ILE A 165 6.92 4.46 -10.05
C ILE A 165 8.41 4.38 -9.75
N TRP A 166 9.20 3.91 -10.70
CA TRP A 166 10.65 3.83 -10.56
C TRP A 166 11.26 5.21 -10.38
N LEU A 167 10.95 6.20 -11.22
CA LEU A 167 11.43 7.59 -11.07
C LEU A 167 11.03 8.24 -9.73
N TYR A 168 9.85 7.90 -9.20
CA TYR A 168 9.40 8.41 -7.90
C TYR A 168 10.11 7.71 -6.71
N THR A 169 10.45 6.43 -6.87
CA THR A 169 11.02 5.60 -5.79
C THR A 169 12.55 5.62 -5.79
N PHE A 170 13.13 5.67 -6.99
CA PHE A 170 14.56 5.75 -7.24
C PHE A 170 14.97 7.18 -6.92
N LYS A 171 15.65 7.35 -5.79
CA LYS A 171 16.30 8.62 -5.44
C LYS A 171 17.29 9.03 -6.52
#